data_AF-A0A1J5FDD7-F1
#
_entry.id   AF-A0A1J5FDD7-F1
#
_cell.length_a   1.000
_cell.length_b   1.000
_cell.length_c   1.000
_cell.angle_alpha   90.00
_cell.angle_beta   90.00
_cell.angle_gamma   90.00
#
_symmetry.space_group_name_H-M   'P 1'
#
loop_
_entity.id
_entity.type
_entity.pdbx_description
1 polymer ?
#
loop_
_entity_poly.entity_id
_entity_poly.type
_entity_poly.pdbx_seq_one_letter_code
_entity_poly.pdbx_strand_id
1 'polypeptide(L)'
;MSKMLIIFFLIISINVSADLVSDGLAAHYEGNYAKAHMLYAEACQQGNTKGCLSLGSLYALGHGVKINIEIAKKFFKKACDGGNERGCVNFDAMNLKPKAK
;
A
#
# COMPACT_ATOMS: atom_id res chain seq x y z
N MET A 1 -23.75 38.21 -6.40
CA MET A 1 -24.20 36.81 -6.55
C MET A 1 -23.23 35.97 -7.39
N SER A 2 -22.77 36.44 -8.56
CA SER A 2 -21.83 35.69 -9.44
C SER A 2 -20.45 35.36 -8.83
N LYS A 3 -19.88 36.23 -7.97
CA LYS A 3 -18.57 35.97 -7.33
C LYS A 3 -18.60 34.90 -6.24
N MET A 4 -19.76 34.59 -5.67
CA MET A 4 -19.89 33.64 -4.55
C MET A 4 -19.97 32.17 -5.03
N LEU A 5 -20.47 31.92 -6.25
CA LEU A 5 -20.45 30.59 -6.87
C LEU A 5 -19.04 30.14 -7.29
N ILE A 6 -18.18 31.07 -7.71
CA ILE A 6 -16.80 30.76 -8.14
C ILE A 6 -15.95 30.32 -6.93
N ILE A 7 -16.18 30.91 -5.76
CA ILE A 7 -15.48 30.52 -4.54
C ILE A 7 -15.89 29.09 -4.13
N PHE A 8 -17.17 28.71 -4.26
CA PHE A 8 -17.66 27.36 -3.94
C PHE A 8 -16.99 26.25 -4.78
N PHE A 9 -16.69 26.52 -6.05
CA PHE A 9 -15.93 25.61 -6.92
C PHE A 9 -14.44 25.48 -6.51
N LEU A 10 -13.85 26.52 -5.90
CA LEU A 10 -12.48 26.48 -5.39
C LEU A 10 -12.36 25.73 -4.04
N ILE A 11 -13.43 25.68 -3.24
CA ILE A 11 -13.45 24.95 -1.95
C ILE A 11 -13.63 23.43 -2.14
N ILE A 12 -14.22 22.99 -3.25
CA ILE A 12 -14.32 21.54 -3.58
C ILE A 12 -12.93 20.99 -3.98
N SER A 13 -11.98 21.86 -4.35
CA SER A 13 -10.57 21.53 -4.58
C SER A 13 -9.72 21.55 -3.31
N ILE A 14 -10.30 21.75 -2.11
CA ILE A 14 -9.59 21.39 -0.88
C ILE A 14 -9.55 19.87 -0.85
N ASN A 15 -8.50 19.33 -1.46
CA ASN A 15 -8.14 17.93 -1.45
C ASN A 15 -8.29 17.38 -0.04
N VAL A 16 -9.40 16.66 0.24
CA VAL A 16 -9.28 15.46 1.06
C VAL A 16 -8.41 14.54 0.23
N SER A 17 -7.09 14.74 0.31
CA SER A 17 -6.13 13.77 -0.17
C SER A 17 -6.32 12.57 0.76
N ALA A 18 -7.22 11.68 0.37
CA ALA A 18 -7.37 10.39 1.02
C ALA A 18 -6.01 9.69 0.87
N ASP A 19 -5.19 9.76 1.92
CA ASP A 19 -3.95 9.00 1.96
C ASP A 19 -4.34 7.55 2.26
N LEU A 20 -4.62 6.82 1.19
CA LEU A 20 -4.98 5.40 1.20
C LEU A 20 -3.99 4.57 2.04
N VAL A 21 -2.71 4.96 2.11
CA VAL A 21 -1.71 4.26 2.92
C VAL A 21 -1.91 4.55 4.41
N SER A 22 -2.17 5.82 4.77
CA SER A 22 -2.47 6.21 6.16
C SER A 22 -3.75 5.54 6.66
N ASP A 23 -4.83 5.57 5.87
CA ASP A 23 -6.09 4.93 6.24
C ASP A 23 -5.94 3.41 6.32
N GLY A 24 -5.17 2.82 5.39
CA GLY A 24 -4.86 1.40 5.41
C GLY A 24 -4.06 1.01 6.66
N LEU A 25 -3.15 1.89 7.11
CA LEU A 25 -2.37 1.69 8.33
C LEU A 25 -3.22 1.79 9.59
N ALA A 26 -4.13 2.77 9.67
CA ALA A 26 -5.10 2.83 10.76
C ALA A 26 -5.94 1.56 10.84
N ALA A 27 -6.49 1.11 9.71
CA ALA A 27 -7.25 -0.13 9.63
C ALA A 27 -6.42 -1.36 10.03
N HIS A 28 -5.14 -1.41 9.67
CA HIS A 28 -4.22 -2.48 10.08
C HIS A 28 -4.04 -2.50 11.60
N TYR A 29 -3.83 -1.35 12.25
CA TYR A 29 -3.67 -1.26 13.70
C TYR A 29 -4.95 -1.62 14.47
N GLU A 30 -6.11 -1.36 13.88
CA GLU A 30 -7.41 -1.78 14.41
C GLU A 30 -7.69 -3.28 14.20
N GLY A 31 -6.81 -4.00 13.50
CA GLY A 31 -7.00 -5.40 13.12
C GLY A 31 -8.02 -5.61 12.00
N ASN A 32 -8.51 -4.53 11.37
CA ASN A 32 -9.38 -4.59 10.20
C ASN A 32 -8.57 -4.81 8.92
N TYR A 33 -7.99 -6.00 8.81
CA TYR A 33 -7.11 -6.36 7.70
C TYR A 33 -7.82 -6.41 6.35
N ALA A 34 -9.13 -6.65 6.30
CA ALA A 34 -9.91 -6.60 5.06
C ALA A 34 -9.94 -5.18 4.50
N LYS A 35 -10.20 -4.17 5.34
CA LYS A 35 -10.15 -2.76 4.94
C LYS A 35 -8.72 -2.33 4.60
N ALA A 36 -7.72 -2.74 5.39
CA ALA A 36 -6.32 -2.46 5.10
C ALA A 36 -5.88 -3.02 3.74
N HIS A 37 -6.30 -4.26 3.42
CA HIS A 37 -6.02 -4.90 2.13
C HIS A 37 -6.58 -4.08 0.97
N MET A 38 -7.85 -3.68 1.02
CA MET A 38 -8.48 -2.86 -0.03
C MET A 38 -7.72 -1.56 -0.25
N LEU A 39 -7.43 -0.83 0.84
CA LEU A 39 -6.76 0.48 0.78
C LEU A 39 -5.33 0.37 0.26
N TYR A 40 -4.55 -0.61 0.72
CA TYR A 40 -3.20 -0.85 0.20
C TYR A 40 -3.20 -1.32 -1.25
N ALA A 41 -4.19 -2.12 -1.67
CA ALA A 41 -4.35 -2.52 -3.05
C ALA A 41 -4.65 -1.34 -3.96
N GLU A 42 -5.55 -0.46 -3.57
CA GLU A 42 -5.85 0.75 -4.32
C GLU A 42 -4.62 1.68 -4.38
N ALA A 43 -3.96 1.93 -3.25
CA ALA A 43 -2.72 2.72 -3.21
C ALA A 43 -1.65 2.15 -4.15
N CYS A 44 -1.46 0.83 -4.12
CA CYS A 44 -0.51 0.15 -4.99
C CYS A 44 -0.90 0.22 -6.48
N GLN A 45 -2.20 0.18 -6.80
CA GLN A 45 -2.70 0.38 -8.16
C GLN A 45 -2.40 1.80 -8.66
N GLN A 46 -2.51 2.81 -7.79
CA GLN A 46 -2.14 4.21 -8.09
C GLN A 46 -0.62 4.46 -8.11
N GLY A 47 0.21 3.40 -8.01
CA GLY A 47 1.66 3.51 -8.07
C GLY A 47 2.33 3.89 -6.75
N ASN A 48 1.58 4.00 -5.65
CA ASN A 48 2.16 4.26 -4.34
C ASN A 48 2.94 3.03 -3.86
N THR A 49 4.26 3.17 -3.79
CA THR A 49 5.16 2.07 -3.45
C THR A 49 5.05 1.62 -2.00
N LYS A 50 4.65 2.52 -1.07
CA LYS A 50 4.35 2.15 0.32
C LYS A 50 3.09 1.28 0.39
N GLY A 51 2.08 1.59 -0.41
CA GLY A 51 0.89 0.75 -0.57
C GLY A 51 1.25 -0.66 -1.06
N CYS A 52 2.09 -0.76 -2.09
CA CYS A 52 2.58 -2.06 -2.57
C CYS A 52 3.39 -2.82 -1.52
N LEU A 53 4.29 -2.13 -0.79
CA LEU A 53 5.04 -2.73 0.32
C LEU A 53 4.10 -3.30 1.39
N SER A 54 3.13 -2.50 1.86
CA SER A 54 2.20 -2.93 2.90
C SER A 54 1.29 -4.08 2.45
N LEU A 55 0.84 -4.07 1.18
CA LEU A 55 0.08 -5.19 0.63
C LEU A 55 0.91 -6.47 0.56
N GLY A 56 2.17 -6.37 0.16
CA GLY A 56 3.12 -7.49 0.20
C GLY A 56 3.24 -8.08 1.61
N SER A 57 3.31 -7.23 2.63
CA SER A 57 3.38 -7.66 4.03
C SER A 57 2.12 -8.39 4.50
N LEU A 58 0.91 -7.99 4.06
CA LEU A 58 -0.32 -8.72 4.40
C LEU A 58 -0.25 -10.17 3.92
N TYR A 59 0.22 -10.40 2.68
CA TYR A 59 0.37 -11.75 2.12
C TYR A 59 1.55 -12.53 2.72
N ALA A 60 2.62 -11.86 3.13
CA ALA A 60 3.76 -12.50 3.77
C ALA A 60 3.42 -13.00 5.18
N LEU A 61 2.66 -12.21 5.94
CA LEU A 61 2.31 -12.47 7.33
C LEU A 61 0.96 -13.18 7.50
N GLY A 62 0.12 -13.21 6.46
CA GLY A 62 -1.21 -13.82 6.53
C GLY A 62 -2.23 -12.97 7.28
N HIS A 63 -2.06 -11.65 7.31
CA HIS A 63 -2.97 -10.73 7.98
C HIS A 63 -4.20 -10.48 7.11
N GLY A 64 -5.35 -11.04 7.50
CA GLY A 64 -6.62 -10.92 6.77
C GLY A 64 -6.68 -11.67 5.44
N VAL A 65 -5.61 -12.36 5.06
CA VAL A 65 -5.50 -13.17 3.84
C VAL A 65 -4.71 -14.44 4.14
N LYS A 66 -4.89 -15.48 3.33
CA LYS A 66 -4.02 -16.67 3.41
C LYS A 66 -2.58 -16.26 3.06
N ILE A 67 -1.62 -16.78 3.83
CA ILE A 67 -0.19 -16.61 3.52
C ILE A 67 0.07 -17.06 2.07
N ASN A 68 0.67 -16.19 1.28
CA ASN A 68 1.05 -16.48 -0.08
C ASN A 68 2.34 -15.72 -0.45
N ILE A 69 3.45 -16.44 -0.38
CA ILE A 69 4.79 -15.87 -0.58
C ILE A 69 4.99 -15.38 -2.03
N GLU A 70 4.41 -16.06 -3.02
CA GLU A 70 4.53 -15.63 -4.42
C GLU A 70 3.80 -14.31 -4.66
N ILE A 71 2.61 -14.13 -4.05
CA ILE A 71 1.89 -12.85 -4.12
C ILE A 71 2.64 -11.76 -3.35
N ALA A 72 3.15 -12.06 -2.15
CA ALA A 72 3.94 -11.11 -1.37
C ALA A 72 5.16 -10.61 -2.16
N LYS A 73 5.93 -11.54 -2.73
CA LYS A 73 7.09 -11.28 -3.57
C LYS A 73 6.75 -10.40 -4.77
N LYS A 74 5.61 -10.65 -5.44
CA LYS A 74 5.13 -9.81 -6.56
C LYS A 74 4.92 -8.37 -6.13
N PHE A 75 4.30 -8.12 -4.97
CA PHE A 75 4.06 -6.77 -4.48
C PHE A 75 5.32 -6.08 -3.95
N PHE A 76 6.21 -6.81 -3.29
CA PHE A 76 7.53 -6.30 -2.92
C PHE A 76 8.37 -5.93 -4.15
N LYS A 77 8.35 -6.75 -5.20
CA LYS A 77 8.99 -6.40 -6.48
C LYS A 77 8.41 -5.10 -7.04
N LYS A 78 7.09 -4.97 -7.08
CA LYS A 78 6.45 -3.75 -7.58
C LYS A 78 6.82 -2.51 -6.74
N ALA A 79 6.93 -2.65 -5.43
CA ALA A 79 7.44 -1.58 -4.57
C ALA A 79 8.90 -1.23 -4.89
N CYS A 80 9.75 -2.25 -5.09
CA CYS A 80 11.17 -2.07 -5.46
C CYS A 80 11.33 -1.38 -6.81
N ASP A 81 10.61 -1.84 -7.84
CA ASP A 81 10.63 -1.28 -9.19
C ASP A 81 10.21 0.20 -9.19
N GLY A 82 9.40 0.63 -8.22
CA GLY A 82 9.03 2.02 -7.99
C GLY A 82 9.98 2.83 -7.09
N GLY A 83 11.15 2.28 -6.72
CA GLY A 83 12.17 2.96 -5.92
C GLY A 83 12.00 2.84 -4.41
N ASN A 84 11.18 1.92 -3.90
CA ASN A 84 11.07 1.67 -2.46
C ASN A 84 12.13 0.69 -1.98
N GLU A 85 13.14 1.19 -1.27
CA GLU A 85 14.27 0.40 -0.76
C GLU A 85 13.83 -0.77 0.13
N ARG A 86 12.82 -0.58 0.99
CA ARG A 86 12.28 -1.67 1.82
C ARG A 86 11.59 -2.72 0.96
N GLY A 87 10.94 -2.31 -0.14
CA GLY A 87 10.42 -3.22 -1.15
C GLY A 87 11.52 -4.08 -1.76
N CYS A 88 12.65 -3.47 -2.13
CA CYS A 88 13.81 -4.20 -2.67
C CYS A 88 14.39 -5.20 -1.66
N VAL A 89 14.62 -4.77 -0.42
CA VAL A 89 15.14 -5.64 0.64
C VAL A 89 14.23 -6.86 0.85
N ASN A 90 12.91 -6.68 0.91
CA ASN A 90 11.98 -7.81 1.07
C ASN A 90 11.93 -8.71 -0.18
N PHE A 91 11.95 -8.12 -1.37
CA PHE A 91 11.99 -8.89 -2.62
C PHE A 91 13.26 -9.74 -2.71
N ASP A 92 14.43 -9.17 -2.40
CA ASP A 92 15.71 -9.86 -2.43
C ASP A 92 15.77 -10.95 -1.35
N ALA A 93 15.34 -10.65 -0.12
CA ALA A 93 15.26 -11.64 0.96
C ALA A 93 14.40 -12.85 0.58
N MET A 94 13.31 -12.65 -0.16
CA MET A 94 12.46 -13.74 -0.66
C MET A 94 13.05 -14.51 -1.86
N ASN A 95 14.09 -13.98 -2.52
CA ASN A 95 14.80 -14.64 -3.62
C ASN A 95 16.09 -15.33 -3.16
N LEU A 96 16.67 -14.89 -2.05
CA LEU A 96 17.86 -15.49 -1.51
C LEU A 96 17.54 -16.90 -0.99
N LYS A 97 18.22 -17.90 -1.56
CA LYS A 97 18.27 -19.22 -0.95
C LYS A 97 19.03 -19.10 0.37
N PRO A 98 18.56 -19.71 1.47
CA PRO A 98 19.33 -19.72 2.70
C PRO A 98 20.71 -20.31 2.41
N LYS A 99 21.77 -19.58 2.76
CA LYS A 99 23.12 -20.15 2.72
C LYS A 99 23.09 -21.34 3.68
N ALA A 100 23.25 -22.55 3.15
CA ALA A 100 23.45 -23.73 3.95
C ALA A 100 24.66 -23.46 4.86
N LYS A 101 24.44 -23.52 6.18
CA LYS A 101 25.50 -23.42 7.17
C LYS A 101 26.23 -24.75 7.25
#